data_AF-A0A843DZW6-F1
#
_entry.id   AF-A0A843DZW6-F1
#
_cell.length_a   1.000
_cell.length_b   1.000
_cell.length_c   1.000
_cell.angle_alpha   90.00
_cell.angle_beta   90.00
_cell.angle_gamma   90.00
#
_symmetry.space_group_name_H-M   'P 1'
#
loop_
_entity.id
_entity.type
_entity.pdbx_description
1 polymer ?
#
loop_
_entity_poly.entity_id
_entity_poly.type
_entity_poly.pdbx_seq_one_letter_code
_entity_poly.pdbx_strand_id
1 'polypeptide(L)'
;ARRALDLLRVSGELAEREGVDTVQVKHVGAAQESIETDTMSECIKTLPVQSKIVLCSMLLLSSSGQKVFTSSAVINVYRELARELDTDPLSHRRVSDLINDLTMLGIVTSRVVSHGRYGRTTEIYFKSPTNDIRKVIMNEPRFQECSILAPLLK
;
A
#
# COMPACT_ATOMS: atom_id res chain seq x y z
N ALA A 1 12.94 22.17 0.38
CA ALA A 1 13.84 22.41 -0.78
C ALA A 1 14.06 21.15 -1.63
N ARG A 2 14.40 19.98 -1.05
CA ARG A 2 14.70 18.74 -1.83
C ARG A 2 13.58 18.29 -2.78
N ARG A 3 12.35 18.11 -2.29
CA ARG A 3 11.20 17.67 -3.12
C ARG A 3 10.96 18.50 -4.39
N ALA A 4 11.13 19.82 -4.33
CA ALA A 4 10.94 20.69 -5.49
C ALA A 4 12.05 20.47 -6.54
N LEU A 5 13.29 20.27 -6.09
CA LEU A 5 14.42 19.97 -6.96
C LEU A 5 14.28 18.57 -7.57
N ASP A 6 13.88 17.57 -6.78
CA ASP A 6 13.64 16.21 -7.25
C ASP A 6 12.52 16.17 -8.31
N LEU A 7 11.42 16.88 -8.05
CA LEU A 7 10.32 17.03 -9.00
C LEU A 7 10.79 17.66 -10.31
N LEU A 8 11.54 18.76 -10.25
CA LEU A 8 12.07 19.43 -11.44
C LEU A 8 13.03 18.53 -12.22
N ARG A 9 13.94 17.82 -11.53
CA ARG A 9 14.89 16.89 -12.16
C ARG A 9 14.16 15.79 -12.92
N VAL A 10 13.24 15.08 -12.25
CA VAL A 10 12.49 13.97 -12.87
C VAL A 10 11.60 14.49 -14.00
N SER A 11 11.01 15.68 -13.88
CA SER A 11 10.23 16.30 -14.95
C SER A 11 11.07 16.60 -16.20
N GLY A 12 12.32 17.05 -16.01
CA GLY A 12 13.28 17.26 -17.09
C GLY A 12 13.71 15.95 -17.76
N GLU A 13 14.02 14.91 -16.97
CA GLU A 13 14.37 13.59 -17.49
C GLU A 13 13.23 12.96 -18.31
N LEU A 14 11.97 13.16 -17.91
CA LEU A 14 10.80 12.70 -18.68
C LEU A 14 10.65 13.48 -19.99
N ALA A 15 10.83 14.80 -19.98
CA ALA A 15 10.80 15.62 -21.19
C ALA A 15 11.91 15.22 -22.18
N GLU A 16 13.13 14.97 -21.68
CA GLU A 16 14.26 14.51 -22.48
C GLU A 16 13.99 13.12 -23.09
N ARG A 17 13.42 12.18 -22.33
CA ARG A 17 13.02 10.86 -22.83
C ARG A 17 11.96 10.92 -23.93
N GLU A 18 11.08 11.92 -23.88
CA GLU A 18 10.07 12.17 -24.92
C GLU A 18 10.61 13.00 -26.10
N GLY A 19 11.87 13.43 -26.05
CA GLY A 19 12.51 14.22 -27.09
C GLY A 19 11.96 15.64 -27.24
N VAL A 20 11.42 16.22 -26.16
CA VAL A 20 10.85 17.57 -26.16
C VAL A 20 11.71 18.55 -25.39
N ASP A 21 11.98 19.71 -25.99
CA ASP A 21 12.88 20.73 -25.42
C ASP A 21 12.28 21.53 -24.25
N THR A 22 10.99 21.33 -23.96
CA THR A 22 10.27 22.08 -22.93
C THR A 22 9.51 21.17 -21.99
N VAL A 23 9.67 21.42 -20.68
CA VAL A 23 8.92 20.71 -19.64
C VAL A 23 7.48 21.21 -19.64
N GLN A 24 6.56 20.35 -20.08
CA GLN A 24 5.12 20.56 -20.01
C GLN A 24 4.53 20.07 -18.68
N VAL A 25 3.32 20.52 -18.37
CA VAL A 25 2.56 20.13 -17.17
C VAL A 25 2.40 18.61 -17.04
N LYS A 26 2.26 17.89 -18.17
CA LYS A 26 2.19 16.42 -18.19
C LYS A 26 3.43 15.76 -17.58
N HIS A 27 4.62 16.28 -17.83
CA HIS A 27 5.86 15.71 -17.26
C HIS A 27 5.95 15.96 -15.77
N VAL A 28 5.45 17.11 -15.29
CA VAL A 28 5.39 17.41 -13.85
C VAL A 28 4.43 16.46 -13.14
N GLY A 29 3.26 16.20 -13.73
CA GLY A 29 2.31 15.21 -13.20
C GLY A 29 2.90 13.80 -13.14
N ALA A 30 3.52 13.34 -14.23
CA ALA A 30 4.16 12.03 -14.30
C ALA A 30 5.37 11.92 -13.35
N ALA A 31 6.17 12.98 -13.21
CA ALA A 31 7.28 13.03 -12.28
C ALA A 31 6.81 12.93 -10.83
N GLN A 32 5.73 13.63 -10.48
CA GLN A 32 5.11 13.56 -9.16
C GLN A 32 4.65 12.13 -8.85
N GLU A 33 3.96 11.47 -9.79
CA GLU A 33 3.49 10.09 -9.63
C GLU A 33 4.65 9.08 -9.50
N SER A 34 5.71 9.25 -10.30
CA SER A 34 6.92 8.42 -10.21
C SER A 34 7.60 8.57 -8.83
N ILE A 35 7.80 9.81 -8.37
CA ILE A 35 8.44 10.09 -7.08
C ILE A 35 7.60 9.54 -5.93
N GLU A 36 6.27 9.70 -5.99
CA GLU A 36 5.36 9.13 -4.99
C GLU A 36 5.45 7.60 -4.95
N THR A 37 5.48 6.94 -6.10
CA THR A 37 5.58 5.48 -6.22
C THR A 37 6.91 4.94 -5.70
N ASP A 38 8.02 5.60 -6.03
CA ASP A 38 9.35 5.24 -5.56
C ASP A 38 9.48 5.41 -4.03
N THR A 39 9.00 6.55 -3.52
CA THR A 39 9.01 6.82 -2.08
C THR A 39 8.15 5.81 -1.32
N MET A 40 6.97 5.49 -1.84
CA MET A 40 6.08 4.48 -1.25
C MET A 40 6.74 3.10 -1.23
N SER A 41 7.39 2.70 -2.32
CA SER A 41 8.08 1.42 -2.45
C SER A 41 9.21 1.29 -1.41
N GLU A 42 10.01 2.35 -1.21
CA GLU A 42 11.05 2.38 -0.18
C GLU A 42 10.46 2.31 1.24
N CYS A 43 9.38 3.05 1.51
CA CYS A 43 8.67 2.96 2.79
C CYS A 43 8.23 1.53 3.07
N ILE A 44 7.62 0.85 2.10
CA ILE A 44 7.13 -0.53 2.24
C ILE A 44 8.29 -1.49 2.57
N LYS A 45 9.45 -1.36 1.92
CA LYS A 45 10.63 -2.19 2.20
C LYS A 45 11.06 -2.12 3.66
N THR A 46 10.99 -0.92 4.24
CA THR A 46 11.39 -0.66 5.65
C THR A 46 10.33 -1.06 6.68
N LEU A 47 9.12 -1.45 6.26
CA LEU A 47 8.05 -1.78 7.19
C LEU A 47 8.39 -3.00 8.07
N PRO A 48 7.97 -3.00 9.34
CA PRO A 48 7.98 -4.19 10.17
C PRO A 48 7.15 -5.31 9.55
N VAL A 49 7.56 -6.55 9.83
CA VAL A 49 6.88 -7.79 9.41
C VAL A 49 5.37 -7.72 9.61
N GLN A 50 4.92 -7.33 10.80
CA GLN A 50 3.50 -7.31 11.13
C GLN A 50 2.72 -6.30 10.27
N SER A 51 3.29 -5.12 10.00
CA SER A 51 2.69 -4.13 9.10
C SER A 51 2.62 -4.63 7.65
N LYS A 52 3.64 -5.36 7.20
CA LYS A 52 3.62 -6.01 5.88
C LYS A 52 2.53 -7.06 5.76
N ILE A 53 2.29 -7.88 6.79
CA ILE A 53 1.20 -8.87 6.81
C ILE A 53 -0.18 -8.18 6.73
N VAL A 54 -0.36 -7.05 7.43
CA VAL A 54 -1.59 -6.24 7.31
C VAL A 54 -1.77 -5.73 5.88
N LEU A 55 -0.69 -5.23 5.26
CA LEU A 55 -0.71 -4.78 3.87
C LEU A 55 -1.03 -5.93 2.89
N CYS A 56 -0.46 -7.12 3.09
CA CYS A 56 -0.80 -8.33 2.32
C CYS A 56 -2.28 -8.69 2.42
N SER A 57 -2.86 -8.54 3.61
CA SER A 57 -4.28 -8.82 3.86
C SER A 57 -5.17 -7.92 3.01
N MET A 58 -4.82 -6.63 2.92
CA MET A 58 -5.51 -5.67 2.07
C MET A 58 -5.29 -5.95 0.57
N LEU A 59 -4.09 -6.37 0.16
CA LEU A 59 -3.82 -6.77 -1.22
C LEU A 59 -4.66 -7.98 -1.65
N LEU A 60 -4.81 -8.99 -0.77
CA LEU A 60 -5.67 -10.14 -1.03
C LEU A 60 -7.13 -9.74 -1.21
N LEU A 61 -7.66 -8.92 -0.30
CA LEU A 61 -9.02 -8.39 -0.44
C LEU A 61 -9.16 -7.60 -1.75
N SER A 62 -8.16 -6.79 -2.11
CA SER A 62 -8.14 -6.06 -3.38
C SER A 62 -8.16 -6.99 -4.60
N SER A 63 -7.40 -8.09 -4.56
CA SER A 63 -7.34 -9.07 -5.66
C SER A 63 -8.67 -9.79 -5.90
N SER A 64 -9.53 -9.87 -4.87
CA SER A 64 -10.90 -10.39 -4.97
C SER A 64 -11.90 -9.42 -5.59
N GLY A 65 -11.45 -8.24 -6.04
CA GLY A 65 -12.28 -7.20 -6.66
C GLY A 65 -12.88 -6.18 -5.68
N GLN A 66 -12.62 -6.31 -4.38
CA GLN A 66 -13.04 -5.33 -3.40
C GLN A 66 -12.21 -4.05 -3.51
N LYS A 67 -12.86 -2.88 -3.58
CA LYS A 67 -12.16 -1.57 -3.61
C LYS A 67 -12.10 -0.89 -2.25
N VAL A 68 -13.04 -1.23 -1.36
CA VAL A 68 -13.16 -0.68 -0.01
C VAL A 68 -13.26 -1.85 0.96
N PHE A 69 -12.41 -1.82 1.98
CA PHE A 69 -12.29 -2.86 2.99
C PHE A 69 -12.74 -2.32 4.35
N THR A 70 -13.33 -3.17 5.18
CA THR A 70 -13.56 -2.82 6.58
C THR A 70 -12.36 -3.25 7.42
N SER A 71 -12.08 -2.49 8.49
CA SER A 71 -11.07 -2.89 9.50
C SER A 71 -11.24 -4.34 9.98
N SER A 72 -12.47 -4.81 10.19
CA SER A 72 -12.76 -6.19 10.57
C SER A 72 -12.38 -7.21 9.50
N ALA A 73 -12.66 -6.94 8.21
CA ALA A 73 -12.27 -7.81 7.11
C ALA A 73 -10.75 -7.93 7.02
N VAL A 74 -10.03 -6.80 7.12
CA VAL A 74 -8.56 -6.78 7.12
C VAL A 74 -8.00 -7.60 8.29
N ILE A 75 -8.55 -7.43 9.50
CA ILE A 75 -8.08 -8.16 10.70
C ILE A 75 -8.30 -9.68 10.57
N ASN A 76 -9.41 -10.10 9.97
CA ASN A 76 -9.69 -11.52 9.78
C ASN A 76 -8.66 -12.17 8.86
N VAL A 77 -8.42 -11.58 7.68
CA VAL A 77 -7.41 -12.08 6.73
C VAL A 77 -6.00 -12.01 7.33
N TYR A 78 -5.69 -10.95 8.08
CA TYR A 78 -4.40 -10.82 8.77
C TYR A 78 -4.14 -11.97 9.73
N ARG A 79 -5.14 -12.43 10.48
CA ARG A 79 -4.98 -13.54 11.43
C ARG A 79 -4.70 -14.86 10.74
N GLU A 80 -5.32 -15.09 9.58
CA GLU A 80 -5.06 -16.27 8.76
C GLU A 80 -3.62 -16.24 8.23
N LEU A 81 -3.20 -15.10 7.67
CA LEU A 81 -1.83 -14.92 7.18
C LEU A 81 -0.78 -15.00 8.28
N ALA A 82 -1.03 -14.42 9.46
CA ALA A 82 -0.08 -14.47 10.57
C ALA A 82 0.19 -15.92 10.99
N ARG A 83 -0.86 -16.75 11.06
CA ARG A 83 -0.73 -18.17 11.39
C ARG A 83 0.02 -18.96 10.33
N GLU A 84 -0.27 -18.72 9.04
CA GLU A 84 0.40 -19.38 7.92
C GLU A 84 1.89 -19.01 7.85
N LEU A 85 2.22 -17.76 8.21
CA LEU A 85 3.60 -17.24 8.22
C LEU A 85 4.33 -17.47 9.54
N ASP A 86 3.83 -18.39 10.38
CA ASP A 86 4.39 -18.75 11.69
C ASP A 86 4.71 -17.52 12.57
N THR A 87 3.80 -16.54 12.56
CA THR A 87 3.92 -15.29 13.31
C THR A 87 2.78 -15.18 14.32
N ASP A 88 3.09 -14.77 15.54
CA ASP A 88 2.07 -14.59 16.58
C ASP A 88 1.01 -13.55 16.15
N PRO A 89 -0.28 -13.94 16.10
CA PRO A 89 -1.34 -13.03 15.67
C PRO A 89 -1.57 -11.95 16.72
N LEU A 90 -1.53 -10.70 16.27
CA LEU A 90 -1.79 -9.55 17.12
C LEU A 90 -3.27 -9.39 17.48
N SER A 91 -3.52 -8.62 18.55
CA SER A 91 -4.88 -8.24 18.96
C SER A 91 -5.55 -7.34 17.92
N HIS A 92 -6.89 -7.33 17.90
CA HIS A 92 -7.68 -6.41 17.04
C HIS A 92 -7.21 -4.96 17.15
N ARG A 93 -6.99 -4.51 18.39
CA ARG A 93 -6.51 -3.15 18.66
C ARG A 93 -5.17 -2.89 17.99
N ARG A 94 -4.20 -3.79 18.15
CA ARG A 94 -2.86 -3.58 17.61
C ARG A 94 -2.85 -3.60 16.08
N VAL A 95 -3.64 -4.47 15.45
CA VAL A 95 -3.80 -4.45 13.98
C VAL A 95 -4.45 -3.16 13.51
N SER A 96 -5.44 -2.64 14.25
CA SER A 96 -6.03 -1.33 13.97
C SER A 96 -5.02 -0.19 14.08
N ASP A 97 -4.11 -0.24 15.06
CA ASP A 97 -3.01 0.72 15.17
C ASP A 97 -2.08 0.64 13.95
N LEU A 98 -1.74 -0.58 13.50
CA LEU A 98 -0.91 -0.77 12.28
C LEU A 98 -1.61 -0.23 11.02
N ILE A 99 -2.92 -0.38 10.90
CA ILE A 99 -3.69 0.22 9.79
C ILE A 99 -3.57 1.75 9.85
N ASN A 100 -3.69 2.35 11.03
CA ASN A 100 -3.52 3.79 11.19
C ASN A 100 -2.10 4.23 10.84
N ASP A 101 -1.08 3.47 11.25
CA ASP A 101 0.32 3.74 10.88
C ASP A 101 0.50 3.71 9.34
N LEU A 102 -0.09 2.73 8.65
CA LEU A 102 -0.08 2.66 7.18
C LEU A 102 -0.81 3.86 6.54
N THR A 103 -1.90 4.33 7.15
CA THR A 103 -2.58 5.56 6.71
C THR A 103 -1.70 6.79 6.90
N MET A 104 -1.01 6.90 8.03
CA MET A 104 -0.11 8.04 8.32
C MET A 104 1.10 8.06 7.39
N LEU A 105 1.59 6.89 6.96
CA LEU A 105 2.61 6.77 5.93
C LEU A 105 2.11 7.09 4.51
N GLY A 106 0.79 7.23 4.32
CA GLY A 106 0.18 7.51 3.03
C GLY A 106 0.14 6.31 2.07
N ILE A 107 0.41 5.10 2.57
CA ILE A 107 0.35 3.86 1.78
C ILE A 107 -1.11 3.50 1.48
N VAL A 108 -1.99 3.74 2.44
CA VAL A 108 -3.43 3.50 2.34
C VAL A 108 -4.20 4.74 2.80
N THR A 109 -5.49 4.79 2.49
CA THR A 109 -6.39 5.81 3.03
C THR A 109 -7.47 5.13 3.84
N SER A 110 -7.83 5.73 4.99
CA SER A 110 -8.91 5.23 5.84
C SER A 110 -9.86 6.34 6.25
N ARG A 111 -11.16 6.03 6.35
CA ARG A 111 -12.19 6.93 6.87
C ARG A 111 -13.13 6.21 7.83
N VAL A 112 -13.57 6.88 8.89
CA VAL A 112 -14.55 6.34 9.82
C VAL A 112 -15.95 6.66 9.31
N VAL A 113 -16.74 5.62 9.10
CA VAL A 113 -18.14 5.71 8.68
C VAL A 113 -19.04 5.29 9.84
N SER A 114 -20.10 6.07 10.09
CA SER A 114 -21.12 5.76 11.09
C SER A 114 -22.29 5.05 10.42
N HIS A 115 -22.70 3.91 10.96
CA HIS A 115 -23.88 3.16 10.54
C HIS A 115 -25.06 3.33 11.53
N GLY A 116 -25.08 4.44 12.28
CA GLY A 116 -26.13 4.71 13.26
C GLY A 116 -26.12 3.69 14.40
N ARG A 117 -27.24 2.98 14.61
CA ARG A 117 -27.37 1.97 15.68
C ARG A 117 -26.46 0.75 15.48
N TYR A 118 -25.96 0.53 14.27
CA TYR A 118 -25.06 -0.58 13.93
C TYR A 118 -23.57 -0.27 14.20
N GLY A 119 -23.27 0.87 14.83
CA GLY A 119 -21.93 1.23 15.25
C GLY A 119 -21.15 2.05 14.21
N ARG A 120 -19.83 2.07 14.35
CA ARG A 120 -18.90 2.80 13.49
C ARG A 120 -17.85 1.83 12.96
N THR A 121 -17.52 1.95 11.68
CA THR A 121 -16.54 1.11 11.01
C THR A 121 -15.54 1.98 10.27
N THR A 122 -14.27 1.60 10.35
CA THR A 122 -13.25 2.20 9.49
C THR A 122 -13.25 1.50 8.14
N GLU A 123 -13.56 2.27 7.09
CA GLU A 123 -13.36 1.89 5.70
C GLU A 123 -11.94 2.23 5.26
N ILE A 124 -11.31 1.35 4.50
CA ILE A 124 -9.90 1.44 4.10
C ILE A 124 -9.79 1.12 2.60
N TYR A 125 -8.94 1.84 1.87
CA TYR A 125 -8.73 1.63 0.44
C TYR A 125 -7.33 2.09 0.00
N PHE A 126 -6.87 1.60 -1.16
CA PHE A 126 -5.62 2.06 -1.80
C PHE A 126 -5.87 3.31 -2.63
N LYS A 127 -4.97 4.30 -2.53
CA LYS A 127 -5.03 5.54 -3.33
C LYS A 127 -4.49 5.32 -4.75
N SER A 128 -3.48 4.48 -4.88
CA SER A 128 -2.73 4.23 -6.12
C SER A 128 -2.87 2.77 -6.56
N PRO A 129 -2.54 2.44 -7.83
CA PRO A 129 -2.49 1.05 -8.28
C PRO A 129 -1.63 0.18 -7.37
N THR A 130 -2.14 -0.99 -7.01
CA THR A 130 -1.49 -1.89 -6.05
C THR A 130 -0.36 -2.72 -6.66
N ASN A 131 -0.10 -2.58 -7.96
CA ASN A 131 0.88 -3.39 -8.69
C ASN A 131 2.30 -3.26 -8.11
N ASP A 132 2.75 -2.05 -7.83
CA ASP A 132 4.12 -1.85 -7.33
C ASP A 132 4.23 -2.24 -5.86
N ILE A 133 3.20 -1.95 -5.06
CA ILE A 133 3.07 -2.44 -3.67
C ILE A 133 3.18 -3.96 -3.63
N ARG A 134 2.44 -4.65 -4.51
CA ARG A 134 2.45 -6.11 -4.65
C ARG A 134 3.83 -6.62 -5.03
N LYS A 135 4.48 -6.05 -6.05
CA LYS A 135 5.84 -6.45 -6.47
C LYS A 135 6.84 -6.33 -5.32
N VAL A 136 6.81 -5.22 -4.58
CA VAL A 136 7.75 -4.98 -3.47
C VAL A 136 7.58 -6.04 -2.38
N ILE A 137 6.35 -6.34 -1.98
CA ILE A 137 6.07 -7.36 -0.95
C ILE A 137 6.45 -8.76 -1.45
N MET A 138 6.09 -9.11 -2.68
CA MET A 138 6.32 -10.45 -3.24
C MET A 138 7.79 -10.71 -3.58
N ASN A 139 8.67 -9.72 -3.49
CA ASN A 139 10.11 -9.92 -3.60
C ASN A 139 10.74 -10.47 -2.31
N GLU A 140 10.03 -10.47 -1.19
CA GLU A 140 10.52 -11.05 0.06
C GLU A 140 10.26 -12.56 0.11
N PRO A 141 11.30 -13.40 0.30
CA PRO A 141 11.18 -14.86 0.23
C PRO A 141 10.07 -15.44 1.11
N ARG A 142 9.93 -14.93 2.34
CA ARG A 142 8.94 -15.40 3.30
C ARG A 142 7.49 -15.26 2.79
N PHE A 143 7.20 -14.26 1.96
CA PHE A 143 5.84 -14.08 1.43
C PHE A 143 5.61 -14.88 0.14
N GLN A 144 6.66 -15.25 -0.60
CA GLN A 144 6.56 -16.08 -1.81
C GLN A 144 6.15 -17.52 -1.49
N GLU A 145 6.63 -18.06 -0.37
CA GLU A 145 6.37 -19.42 0.07
C GLU A 145 4.97 -19.59 0.68
N CYS A 146 4.26 -18.49 0.94
CA CYS A 146 2.95 -18.50 1.58
C CYS A 146 1.85 -18.90 0.60
N SER A 147 1.23 -20.06 0.84
CA SER A 147 0.18 -20.63 -0.01
C SER A 147 -1.02 -19.69 -0.22
N ILE A 148 -1.42 -18.97 0.84
CA ILE A 148 -2.53 -18.01 0.83
C ILE A 148 -2.24 -16.82 -0.08
N LEU A 149 -0.96 -16.44 -0.27
CA LEU A 149 -0.55 -15.32 -1.10
C LEU A 149 -0.39 -15.67 -2.58
N ALA A 150 -0.59 -16.93 -2.98
CA ALA A 150 -0.53 -17.37 -4.37
C ALA A 150 -1.35 -16.53 -5.37
N PRO A 151 -2.55 -16.00 -5.04
CA PRO A 151 -3.29 -15.10 -5.94
C PRO A 151 -2.52 -13.82 -6.32
N LEU A 152 -1.58 -13.39 -5.47
CA LEU A 152 -0.79 -12.17 -5.65
C LEU A 152 0.50 -12.41 -6.44
N LEU A 153 0.85 -13.65 -6.78
CA LEU A 153 2.01 -13.97 -7.62
C LEU A 153 1.69 -13.90 -9.12
N LYS A 154 0.42 -13.76 -9.48
CA LYS A 154 -0.06 -13.71 -10.88
C LYS A 154 0.05 -12.33 -11.52
#